data_AF-A0A1Y4TKU4-F1
#
_entry.id   AF-A0A1Y4TKU4-F1
#
_cell.length_a   1.000
_cell.length_b   1.000
_cell.length_c   1.000
_cell.angle_alpha   90.00
_cell.angle_beta   90.00
_cell.angle_gamma   90.00
#
_symmetry.space_group_name_H-M   'P 1'
#
loop_
_entity.id
_entity.type
_entity.pdbx_description
1 polymer ?
#
loop_
_entity_poly.entity_id
_entity_poly.type
_entity_poly.pdbx_seq_one_letter_code
_entity_poly.pdbx_strand_id
1 'polypeptide(L)'
;MACLYLVRHAMAEPAGSFCAGCRTDGPLTAEGQAQARAARAWVQGMRPAPVYASPLRRSRETARLLAGPDGEIRVRRALRELDMGEWDGKRFADIRAQYPELYAARGENQALMPPGAESFPAAAARMSRTLAAIAAPLNEQEERVVVSHSGAIRAFLCRITGLPYRQNRRLALPYGGICAVEYGPAGWRCLQAGVPASQLPDPPAIEALWRACGAGEPARLHGETVARVAVRICRRLAAAGLVLDEDLVRTAALLHDLCRHQPHHPQAAARLLRRSGYFRLAAVVALHEEGDDWHEPNEEGLVFLADKLVQECEETTILARFAKSRDKCRTPEALAAHERRLNRALRLEQICRARTGGAL
;
A
#
# COMPACT_ATOMS: atom_id res chain seq x y z
N MET A 1 16.15 -3.13 10.97
CA MET A 1 16.19 -3.07 9.49
C MET A 1 15.04 -2.19 9.03
N ALA A 2 15.25 -1.20 8.17
CA ALA A 2 14.24 -0.20 7.80
C ALA A 2 13.55 -0.54 6.48
N CYS A 3 12.23 -0.35 6.36
CA CYS A 3 11.50 -0.64 5.13
C CYS A 3 11.11 0.64 4.38
N LEU A 4 11.38 0.67 3.07
CA LEU A 4 10.94 1.71 2.16
C LEU A 4 9.97 1.14 1.12
N TYR A 5 8.89 1.87 0.88
CA TYR A 5 7.91 1.59 -0.17
C TYR A 5 8.12 2.55 -1.33
N LEU A 6 8.69 2.03 -2.42
CA LEU A 6 8.97 2.79 -3.63
C LEU A 6 7.73 2.78 -4.52
N VAL A 7 7.14 3.95 -4.75
CA VAL A 7 5.90 4.10 -5.52
C VAL A 7 6.24 4.80 -6.83
N ARG A 8 5.86 4.21 -7.97
CA ARG A 8 5.84 4.95 -9.23
C ARG A 8 4.70 5.96 -9.17
N HIS A 9 4.96 7.21 -9.55
CA HIS A 9 3.90 8.22 -9.69
C HIS A 9 2.69 7.68 -10.49
N ALA A 10 1.50 8.22 -10.27
CA ALA A 10 0.31 7.85 -11.03
C ALA A 10 0.36 8.43 -12.46
N MET A 11 -0.61 8.06 -13.31
CA MET A 11 -0.63 8.51 -14.71
C MET A 11 -0.55 10.04 -14.85
N ALA A 12 0.26 10.53 -15.78
CA ALA A 12 0.58 11.95 -15.91
C ALA A 12 0.64 12.38 -17.38
N GLU A 13 0.47 13.69 -17.58
CA GLU A 13 0.70 14.34 -18.86
C GLU A 13 2.22 14.47 -19.15
N PRO A 14 2.64 14.50 -20.44
CA PRO A 14 1.83 14.25 -21.62
C PRO A 14 1.38 12.79 -21.69
N ALA A 15 0.09 12.57 -21.87
CA ALA A 15 -0.48 11.24 -22.03
C ALA A 15 -0.13 10.66 -23.42
N GLY A 16 -0.10 9.33 -23.50
CA GLY A 16 0.17 8.60 -24.75
C GLY A 16 1.64 8.28 -24.99
N SER A 17 2.05 8.26 -26.26
CA SER A 17 3.29 7.65 -26.72
C SER A 17 4.47 8.65 -26.74
N PHE A 18 4.94 9.04 -25.55
CA PHE A 18 6.04 9.99 -25.35
C PHE A 18 7.21 9.42 -24.54
N CYS A 19 8.41 9.92 -24.83
CA CYS A 19 9.60 9.67 -24.01
C CYS A 19 9.73 10.74 -22.91
N ALA A 20 9.02 10.55 -21.80
CA ALA A 20 9.03 11.50 -20.68
C ALA A 20 10.13 11.16 -19.65
N GLY A 21 11.23 11.93 -19.66
CA GLY A 21 12.32 11.83 -18.69
C GLY A 21 12.20 12.82 -17.54
N CYS A 22 13.34 13.31 -17.04
CA CYS A 22 13.37 14.30 -15.96
C CYS A 22 13.19 15.75 -16.42
N ARG A 23 13.26 16.04 -17.72
CA ARG A 23 13.05 17.39 -18.27
C ARG A 23 11.59 17.63 -18.67
N THR A 24 10.84 16.57 -18.92
CA THR A 24 9.38 16.62 -19.10
C THR A 24 8.67 16.59 -17.76
N ASP A 25 7.96 17.67 -17.40
CA ASP A 25 7.27 17.78 -16.12
C ASP A 25 5.79 18.17 -16.26
N GLY A 26 4.93 17.18 -16.46
CA GLY A 26 3.47 17.37 -16.51
C GLY A 26 2.74 17.03 -15.20
N PRO A 27 1.49 17.53 -15.05
CA PRO A 27 0.58 17.16 -13.97
C PRO A 27 0.09 15.71 -14.09
N LEU A 28 -0.57 15.22 -13.03
CA LEU A 28 -1.40 14.01 -13.12
C LEU A 28 -2.60 14.22 -14.04
N THR A 29 -2.96 13.18 -14.80
CA THR A 29 -4.24 13.14 -15.53
C THR A 29 -5.40 12.93 -14.54
N ALA A 30 -6.65 13.12 -14.97
CA ALA A 30 -7.81 12.81 -14.12
C ALA A 30 -7.81 11.34 -13.64
N GLU A 31 -7.47 10.41 -14.54
CA GLU A 31 -7.27 9.00 -14.20
C GLU A 31 -6.12 8.81 -13.22
N GLY A 32 -4.99 9.48 -13.42
CA GLY A 32 -3.85 9.44 -12.51
C GLY A 32 -4.18 9.97 -11.11
N GLN A 33 -4.99 11.01 -11.01
CA GLN A 33 -5.49 11.48 -9.72
C GLN A 33 -6.39 10.44 -9.04
N ALA A 34 -7.25 9.75 -9.80
CA ALA A 34 -8.06 8.65 -9.26
C ALA A 34 -7.19 7.48 -8.78
N GLN A 35 -6.18 7.09 -9.56
CA GLN A 35 -5.18 6.08 -9.17
C GLN A 35 -4.45 6.47 -7.88
N ALA A 36 -3.98 7.71 -7.78
CA ALA A 36 -3.27 8.20 -6.59
C ALA A 36 -4.19 8.38 -5.37
N ARG A 37 -5.49 8.65 -5.56
CA ARG A 37 -6.48 8.63 -4.47
C ARG A 37 -6.75 7.22 -3.99
N ALA A 38 -6.95 6.26 -4.88
CA ALA A 38 -7.06 4.85 -4.53
C ALA A 38 -5.79 4.36 -3.80
N ALA A 39 -4.64 4.92 -4.19
CA ALA A 39 -3.36 4.66 -3.56
C ALA A 39 -3.25 5.08 -2.10
N ARG A 40 -4.04 6.07 -1.67
CA ARG A 40 -4.08 6.52 -0.28
C ARG A 40 -4.44 5.40 0.68
N ALA A 41 -5.31 4.47 0.26
CA ALA A 41 -5.71 3.33 1.06
C ALA A 41 -4.50 2.49 1.51
N TRP A 42 -3.38 2.52 0.78
CA TRP A 42 -2.20 1.71 1.10
C TRP A 42 -1.35 2.29 2.23
N VAL A 43 -1.42 3.60 2.42
CA VAL A 43 -0.69 4.30 3.48
C VAL A 43 -1.57 4.56 4.70
N GLN A 44 -2.86 4.22 4.63
CA GLN A 44 -3.73 4.17 5.79
C GLN A 44 -3.25 3.11 6.79
N GLY A 45 -3.36 3.42 8.08
CA GLY A 45 -2.83 2.58 9.15
C GLY A 45 -1.31 2.59 9.30
N MET A 46 -0.58 3.29 8.43
CA MET A 46 0.84 3.58 8.67
C MET A 46 0.98 4.63 9.77
N ARG A 47 2.07 4.55 10.56
CA ARG A 47 2.43 5.64 11.47
C ARG A 47 2.64 6.93 10.66
N PRO A 48 2.13 8.09 11.10
CA PRO A 48 2.36 9.37 10.44
C PRO A 48 3.86 9.60 10.22
N ALA A 49 4.23 9.84 8.95
CA ALA A 49 5.61 10.03 8.55
C ALA A 49 5.67 10.83 7.24
N PRO A 50 6.77 11.56 6.97
CA PRO A 50 6.92 12.29 5.73
C PRO A 50 6.96 11.34 4.53
N VAL A 51 6.22 11.70 3.47
CA VAL A 51 6.31 11.06 2.16
C VAL A 51 7.43 11.75 1.37
N TYR A 52 8.39 10.97 0.87
CA TYR A 52 9.45 11.51 0.03
C TYR A 52 9.01 11.53 -1.43
N ALA A 53 9.39 12.59 -2.16
CA ALA A 53 9.01 12.73 -3.56
C ALA A 53 10.15 13.23 -4.43
N SER A 54 10.14 12.81 -5.70
CA SER A 54 10.86 13.51 -6.76
C SER A 54 10.40 14.97 -6.86
N PRO A 55 11.26 15.90 -7.34
CA PRO A 55 10.84 17.28 -7.59
C PRO A 55 9.78 17.42 -8.70
N LEU A 56 9.63 16.42 -9.57
CA LEU A 56 8.71 16.47 -10.70
C LEU A 56 7.26 16.50 -10.22
N ARG A 57 6.46 17.38 -10.82
CA ARG A 57 5.06 17.66 -10.51
C ARG A 57 4.22 16.40 -10.37
N ARG A 58 4.25 15.49 -11.35
CA ARG A 58 3.54 14.19 -11.29
C ARG A 58 3.83 13.36 -10.03
N SER A 59 5.08 13.37 -9.57
CA SER A 59 5.48 12.66 -8.35
C SER A 59 5.05 13.41 -7.10
N ARG A 60 5.16 14.75 -7.08
CA ARG A 60 4.70 15.58 -5.96
C ARG A 60 3.19 15.51 -5.78
N GLU A 61 2.42 15.54 -6.86
CA GLU A 61 0.96 15.42 -6.83
C GLU A 61 0.53 14.03 -6.34
N THR A 62 1.20 12.97 -6.81
CA THR A 62 0.97 11.61 -6.27
C THR A 62 1.30 11.57 -4.76
N ALA A 63 2.44 12.13 -4.35
CA ALA A 63 2.85 12.16 -2.95
C ALA A 63 1.87 12.94 -2.06
N ARG A 64 1.28 14.04 -2.56
CA ARG A 64 0.24 14.80 -1.85
C ARG A 64 -1.01 13.96 -1.60
N LEU A 65 -1.48 13.24 -2.62
CA LEU A 65 -2.68 12.41 -2.49
C LEU A 65 -2.45 11.22 -1.52
N LEU A 66 -1.23 10.66 -1.51
CA LEU A 66 -0.82 9.66 -0.53
C LEU A 66 -0.76 10.26 0.88
N ALA A 67 0.01 11.33 1.08
CA ALA A 67 0.25 11.95 2.39
C ALA A 67 -1.05 12.47 3.02
N GLY A 68 -1.98 12.99 2.20
CA GLY A 68 -3.21 13.62 2.66
C GLY A 68 -3.07 15.11 2.91
N PRO A 69 -4.16 15.76 3.34
CA PRO A 69 -4.22 17.21 3.51
C PRO A 69 -3.15 17.73 4.48
N ASP A 70 -2.92 17.02 5.58
CA ASP A 70 -1.99 17.42 6.65
C ASP A 70 -0.63 16.70 6.59
N GLY A 71 -0.41 15.89 5.54
CA GLY A 71 0.78 15.04 5.44
C GLY A 71 2.03 15.80 4.97
N GLU A 72 3.15 15.61 5.67
CA GLU A 72 4.44 16.22 5.29
C GLU A 72 5.00 15.57 4.01
N ILE A 73 5.51 16.40 3.08
CA ILE A 73 6.18 15.93 1.86
C ILE A 73 7.61 16.46 1.81
N ARG A 74 8.58 15.54 1.69
CA ARG A 74 10.00 15.86 1.57
C ARG A 74 10.51 15.63 0.16
N VAL A 75 10.79 16.71 -0.55
CA VAL A 75 11.33 16.62 -1.91
C VAL A 75 12.82 16.25 -1.89
N ARG A 76 13.23 15.36 -2.79
CA ARG A 76 14.64 14.98 -3.02
C ARG A 76 14.94 14.97 -4.52
N ARG A 77 15.84 15.85 -4.97
CA ARG A 77 16.26 15.94 -6.38
C ARG A 77 16.81 14.62 -6.93
N ALA A 78 17.42 13.81 -6.08
CA ALA A 78 17.97 12.51 -6.42
C ALA A 78 16.90 11.41 -6.64
N LEU A 79 15.60 11.71 -6.47
CA LEU A 79 14.48 10.80 -6.80
C LEU A 79 13.89 11.05 -8.19
N ARG A 80 14.43 12.00 -8.98
CA ARG A 80 13.97 12.27 -10.35
C ARG A 80 14.12 11.07 -11.30
N GLU A 81 13.30 11.07 -12.34
CA GLU A 81 13.42 10.11 -13.44
C GLU A 81 14.80 10.22 -14.11
N LEU A 82 15.15 9.25 -14.96
CA LEU A 82 16.34 9.36 -15.79
C LEU A 82 16.24 10.60 -16.70
N ASP A 83 17.38 11.25 -16.92
CA ASP A 83 17.51 12.21 -18.01
C ASP A 83 17.50 11.43 -19.32
N MET A 84 16.53 11.71 -20.19
CA MET A 84 16.38 11.04 -21.48
C MET A 84 17.11 11.78 -22.61
N GLY A 85 17.96 12.77 -22.28
CA GLY A 85 18.83 13.45 -23.24
C GLY A 85 18.03 14.06 -24.39
N GLU A 86 18.50 13.84 -25.61
CA GLU A 86 17.86 14.33 -26.83
C GLU A 86 16.45 13.76 -27.10
N TRP A 87 16.02 12.74 -26.35
CA TRP A 87 14.70 12.12 -26.52
C TRP A 87 13.66 12.65 -25.54
N ASP A 88 14.07 13.36 -24.48
CA ASP A 88 13.15 13.84 -23.44
C ASP A 88 12.08 14.78 -24.05
N GLY A 89 10.81 14.45 -23.83
CA GLY A 89 9.66 15.23 -24.30
C GLY A 89 9.24 14.96 -25.75
N LYS A 90 9.98 14.17 -26.51
CA LYS A 90 9.61 13.83 -27.90
C LYS A 90 8.60 12.69 -27.98
N ARG A 91 7.77 12.68 -29.03
CA ARG A 91 6.90 11.54 -29.35
C ARG A 91 7.76 10.38 -29.85
N PHE A 92 7.38 9.15 -29.53
CA PHE A 92 8.12 7.98 -30.03
C PHE A 92 8.10 7.86 -31.56
N ALA A 93 7.09 8.39 -32.24
CA ALA A 93 7.06 8.45 -33.70
C ALA A 93 8.19 9.35 -34.25
N ASP A 94 8.35 10.55 -33.69
CA ASP A 94 9.39 11.50 -34.09
C ASP A 94 10.80 10.95 -33.79
N ILE A 95 10.95 10.31 -32.62
CA ILE A 95 12.21 9.65 -32.25
C ILE A 95 12.54 8.53 -33.25
N ARG A 96 11.56 7.72 -33.64
CA ARG A 96 11.77 6.63 -34.60
C ARG A 96 12.16 7.17 -35.97
N ALA A 97 11.57 8.28 -36.41
CA ALA A 97 11.92 8.92 -37.67
C ALA A 97 13.33 9.53 -37.64
N GLN A 98 13.72 10.15 -36.53
CA GLN A 98 15.01 10.83 -36.39
C GLN A 98 16.17 9.87 -36.06
N TYR A 99 15.92 8.79 -35.32
CA TYR A 99 16.95 7.84 -34.84
C TYR A 99 16.50 6.38 -35.05
N PRO A 100 16.27 5.93 -36.30
CA PRO A 100 15.65 4.61 -36.57
C PRO A 100 16.44 3.43 -36.01
N GLU A 101 17.76 3.40 -36.22
CA GLU A 101 18.64 2.30 -35.76
C GLU A 101 18.72 2.26 -34.24
N LEU A 102 18.95 3.41 -33.59
CA LEU A 102 19.03 3.50 -32.14
C LEU A 102 17.68 3.20 -31.47
N TYR A 103 16.57 3.62 -32.07
CA TYR A 103 15.23 3.28 -31.60
C TYR A 103 14.98 1.77 -31.66
N ALA A 104 15.34 1.11 -32.76
CA ALA A 104 15.24 -0.34 -32.89
C ALA A 104 16.14 -1.07 -31.89
N ALA A 105 17.42 -0.70 -31.79
CA ALA A 105 18.37 -1.29 -30.85
C ALA A 105 17.92 -1.14 -29.38
N ARG A 106 17.31 0.00 -29.02
CA ARG A 106 16.76 0.23 -27.68
C ARG A 106 15.47 -0.56 -27.40
N GLY A 107 14.73 -0.94 -28.44
CA GLY A 107 13.62 -1.89 -28.35
C GLY A 107 14.06 -3.22 -27.75
N GLU A 108 15.22 -3.71 -28.18
CA GLU A 108 15.86 -4.95 -27.71
C GLU A 108 16.64 -4.76 -26.40
N ASN A 109 17.32 -3.61 -26.25
CA ASN A 109 18.10 -3.28 -25.06
C ASN A 109 17.73 -1.89 -24.53
N GLN A 110 16.79 -1.87 -23.59
CA GLN A 110 16.32 -0.68 -22.90
C GLN A 110 17.42 0.14 -22.19
N ALA A 111 18.56 -0.49 -21.87
CA ALA A 111 19.68 0.16 -21.21
C ALA A 111 20.59 0.91 -22.19
N LEU A 112 20.37 0.78 -23.50
CA LEU A 112 20.92 1.70 -24.48
C LEU A 112 20.23 3.05 -24.32
N MET A 113 21.00 4.03 -23.88
CA MET A 113 20.50 5.37 -23.60
C MET A 113 20.79 6.30 -24.79
N PRO A 114 19.88 7.24 -25.11
CA PRO A 114 20.09 8.18 -26.19
C PRO A 114 21.22 9.19 -25.88
N PRO A 115 21.69 9.95 -26.88
CA PRO A 115 22.71 10.97 -26.67
C PRO A 115 22.32 11.96 -25.56
N GLY A 116 23.29 12.26 -24.69
CA GLY A 116 23.11 13.17 -23.54
C GLY A 116 22.27 12.62 -22.37
N ALA A 117 21.86 11.35 -22.40
CA ALA A 117 21.04 10.75 -21.35
C ALA A 117 21.85 10.22 -20.15
N GLU A 118 21.18 10.10 -19.01
CA GLU A 118 21.72 9.46 -17.80
C GLU A 118 21.77 7.94 -17.98
N SER A 119 22.89 7.30 -17.66
CA SER A 119 22.99 5.84 -17.72
C SER A 119 22.24 5.17 -16.55
N PHE A 120 21.74 3.95 -16.76
CA PHE A 120 21.14 3.15 -15.69
C PHE A 120 22.07 2.96 -14.46
N PRO A 121 23.37 2.63 -14.61
CA PRO A 121 24.28 2.57 -13.47
C PRO A 121 24.39 3.87 -12.69
N ALA A 122 24.42 5.02 -13.38
CA ALA A 122 24.48 6.33 -12.74
C ALA A 122 23.21 6.64 -11.96
N ALA A 123 22.04 6.40 -12.58
CA ALA A 123 20.74 6.54 -11.93
C ALA A 123 20.60 5.61 -10.71
N ALA A 124 21.04 4.36 -10.83
CA ALA A 124 21.02 3.39 -9.73
C ALA A 124 21.90 3.87 -8.55
N ALA A 125 23.12 4.34 -8.82
CA ALA A 125 24.01 4.86 -7.78
C ALA A 125 23.43 6.09 -7.07
N ARG A 126 22.82 7.01 -7.84
CA ARG A 126 22.10 8.19 -7.30
C ARG A 126 20.93 7.77 -6.40
N MET A 127 20.09 6.85 -6.87
CA MET A 127 18.95 6.33 -6.12
C MET A 127 19.41 5.63 -4.84
N SER A 128 20.39 4.72 -4.92
CA SER A 128 20.90 4.00 -3.76
C SER A 128 21.39 4.93 -2.65
N ARG A 129 22.15 5.99 -2.98
CA ARG A 129 22.62 6.96 -1.99
C ARG A 129 21.47 7.70 -1.31
N THR A 130 20.49 8.18 -2.09
CA THR A 130 19.39 8.96 -1.52
C THR A 130 18.44 8.10 -0.69
N LEU A 131 18.15 6.88 -1.13
CA LEU A 131 17.33 5.93 -0.38
C LEU A 131 18.03 5.51 0.90
N ALA A 132 19.36 5.34 0.88
CA ALA A 132 20.12 4.97 2.08
C ALA A 132 20.10 6.10 3.11
N ALA A 133 20.22 7.36 2.66
CA ALA A 133 20.07 8.52 3.53
C ALA A 133 18.66 8.65 4.13
N ILE A 134 17.61 8.20 3.43
CA ILE A 134 16.24 8.17 3.95
C ILE A 134 16.06 7.03 4.97
N ALA A 135 16.65 5.86 4.70
CA ALA A 135 16.48 4.66 5.52
C ALA A 135 17.39 4.59 6.76
N ALA A 136 18.60 5.14 6.69
CA ALA A 136 19.60 5.08 7.76
C ALA A 136 19.11 5.57 9.14
N PRO A 137 18.32 6.65 9.27
CA PRO A 137 17.84 7.10 10.58
C PRO A 137 16.64 6.29 11.12
N LEU A 138 16.10 5.34 10.34
CA LEU A 138 14.87 4.63 10.68
C LEU A 138 15.16 3.36 11.49
N ASN A 139 14.33 3.09 12.50
CA ASN A 139 14.31 1.79 13.16
C ASN A 139 13.44 0.76 12.42
N GLU A 140 13.36 -0.47 12.95
CA GLU A 140 12.63 -1.58 12.31
C GLU A 140 11.10 -1.50 12.32
N GLN A 141 10.55 -0.62 13.14
CA GLN A 141 9.12 -0.32 13.17
C GLN A 141 8.77 0.88 12.28
N GLU A 142 9.77 1.58 11.76
CA GLU A 142 9.58 2.76 10.94
C GLU A 142 9.64 2.43 9.46
N GLU A 143 8.65 2.94 8.76
CA GLU A 143 8.47 2.75 7.33
C GLU A 143 8.37 4.10 6.65
N ARG A 144 8.83 4.20 5.40
CA ARG A 144 8.69 5.44 4.61
C ARG A 144 8.21 5.14 3.21
N VAL A 145 7.37 6.04 2.71
CA VAL A 145 6.87 6.02 1.34
C VAL A 145 7.73 6.97 0.51
N VAL A 146 8.18 6.51 -0.65
CA VAL A 146 9.04 7.24 -1.56
C VAL A 146 8.44 7.21 -2.96
N VAL A 147 7.92 8.33 -3.42
CA VAL A 147 7.36 8.48 -4.77
C VAL A 147 8.47 8.87 -5.74
N SER A 148 8.65 8.07 -6.78
CA SER A 148 9.64 8.27 -7.83
C SER A 148 9.06 7.78 -9.17
N HIS A 149 9.92 7.33 -10.08
CA HIS A 149 9.61 7.08 -11.48
C HIS A 149 10.07 5.71 -11.92
N SER A 150 9.52 5.23 -13.02
CA SER A 150 9.68 3.84 -13.43
C SER A 150 11.13 3.48 -13.76
N GLY A 151 11.84 4.35 -14.48
CA GLY A 151 13.23 4.10 -14.87
C GLY A 151 14.15 4.15 -13.66
N ALA A 152 14.01 5.18 -12.82
CA ALA A 152 14.83 5.36 -11.62
C ALA A 152 14.66 4.20 -10.62
N ILE A 153 13.41 3.78 -10.35
CA ILE A 153 13.14 2.64 -9.47
C ILE A 153 13.71 1.35 -10.06
N ARG A 154 13.49 1.09 -11.36
CA ARG A 154 14.03 -0.10 -12.02
C ARG A 154 15.56 -0.14 -12.03
N ALA A 155 16.22 1.00 -12.24
CA ALA A 155 17.67 1.10 -12.16
C ALA A 155 18.17 0.68 -10.77
N PHE A 156 17.54 1.21 -9.72
CA PHE A 156 17.85 0.81 -8.35
C PHE A 156 17.59 -0.69 -8.09
N LEU A 157 16.44 -1.20 -8.50
CA LEU A 157 16.08 -2.61 -8.31
C LEU A 157 17.02 -3.56 -9.04
N CYS A 158 17.37 -3.28 -10.29
CA CYS A 158 18.37 -4.03 -11.06
C CYS A 158 19.70 -4.13 -10.30
N ARG A 159 20.16 -3.01 -9.72
CA ARG A 159 21.40 -2.98 -8.94
C ARG A 159 21.35 -3.89 -7.71
N ILE A 160 20.26 -3.86 -6.93
CA ILE A 160 20.20 -4.60 -5.66
C ILE A 160 19.84 -6.08 -5.85
N THR A 161 19.23 -6.44 -6.99
CA THR A 161 18.86 -7.83 -7.33
C THR A 161 19.88 -8.51 -8.23
N GLY A 162 20.85 -7.78 -8.78
CA GLY A 162 21.79 -8.29 -9.77
C GLY A 162 21.19 -8.50 -11.16
N LEU A 163 19.91 -8.15 -11.38
CA LEU A 163 19.26 -8.25 -12.69
C LEU A 163 19.95 -7.31 -13.69
N PRO A 164 20.44 -7.81 -14.85
CA PRO A 164 21.07 -6.96 -15.85
C PRO A 164 20.15 -5.82 -16.31
N TYR A 165 20.67 -4.60 -16.44
CA TYR A 165 19.86 -3.43 -16.81
C TYR A 165 19.11 -3.60 -18.14
N ARG A 166 19.64 -4.37 -19.10
CA ARG A 166 18.94 -4.70 -20.35
C ARG A 166 17.60 -5.42 -20.12
N GLN A 167 17.46 -6.12 -18.99
CA GLN A 167 16.26 -6.87 -18.60
C GLN A 167 15.35 -6.11 -17.62
N ASN A 168 15.56 -4.79 -17.42
CA ASN A 168 14.82 -4.02 -16.41
C ASN A 168 13.29 -4.10 -16.53
N ARG A 169 12.75 -4.33 -17.73
CA ARG A 169 11.31 -4.49 -17.97
C ARG A 169 10.70 -5.75 -17.37
N ARG A 170 11.51 -6.76 -17.00
CA ARG A 170 11.02 -7.91 -16.22
C ARG A 170 10.47 -7.49 -14.85
N LEU A 171 10.92 -6.34 -14.34
CA LEU A 171 10.34 -5.69 -13.18
C LEU A 171 9.10 -4.90 -13.64
N ALA A 172 7.93 -5.53 -13.52
CA ALA A 172 6.66 -4.85 -13.68
C ALA A 172 6.61 -3.65 -12.73
N LEU A 173 6.12 -2.50 -13.21
CA LEU A 173 5.96 -1.31 -12.37
C LEU A 173 4.94 -0.38 -13.02
N PRO A 174 3.64 -0.73 -12.97
CA PRO A 174 2.57 0.10 -13.54
C PRO A 174 2.48 1.45 -12.82
N TYR A 175 1.72 2.41 -13.37
CA TYR A 175 1.43 3.67 -12.66
C TYR A 175 0.80 3.36 -11.30
N GLY A 176 1.27 4.01 -10.24
CA GLY A 176 0.88 3.68 -8.86
C GLY A 176 1.43 2.35 -8.32
N GLY A 177 2.20 1.58 -9.10
CA GLY A 177 2.80 0.32 -8.66
C GLY A 177 3.84 0.52 -7.56
N ILE A 178 3.96 -0.48 -6.68
CA ILE A 178 4.77 -0.41 -5.47
C ILE A 178 5.84 -1.49 -5.47
N CYS A 179 7.01 -1.13 -4.94
CA CYS A 179 8.05 -2.07 -4.57
C CYS A 179 8.38 -1.89 -3.08
N ALA A 180 8.55 -2.99 -2.36
CA ALA A 180 9.01 -2.98 -0.97
C ALA A 180 10.49 -3.35 -0.94
N VAL A 181 11.30 -2.51 -0.31
CA VAL A 181 12.73 -2.77 -0.10
C VAL A 181 13.09 -2.57 1.35
N GLU A 182 14.08 -3.32 1.81
CA GLU A 182 14.57 -3.27 3.17
C GLU A 182 16.05 -2.89 3.18
N TYR A 183 16.42 -2.01 4.11
CA TYR A 183 17.79 -1.59 4.36
C TYR A 183 18.27 -2.12 5.71
N GLY A 184 19.40 -2.81 5.69
CA GLY A 184 20.04 -3.35 6.89
C GLY A 184 21.56 -3.36 6.78
N PRO A 185 22.25 -4.00 7.75
CA PRO A 185 23.72 -4.05 7.79
C PRO A 185 24.35 -4.66 6.53
N ALA A 186 23.68 -5.64 5.91
CA ALA A 186 24.11 -6.28 4.67
C ALA A 186 23.76 -5.47 3.40
N GLY A 187 23.18 -4.28 3.55
CA GLY A 187 22.74 -3.43 2.45
C GLY A 187 21.26 -3.59 2.12
N TRP A 188 20.93 -3.52 0.83
CA TRP A 188 19.56 -3.52 0.34
C TRP A 188 19.07 -4.92 0.02
N ARG A 189 17.84 -5.22 0.43
CA ARG A 189 17.09 -6.41 0.01
C ARG A 189 15.81 -5.97 -0.70
N CYS A 190 15.56 -6.51 -1.87
CA CYS A 190 14.24 -6.40 -2.51
C CYS A 190 13.31 -7.41 -1.85
N LEU A 191 12.28 -6.94 -1.16
CA LEU A 191 11.25 -7.82 -0.59
C LEU A 191 10.22 -8.15 -1.67
N GLN A 192 9.85 -7.15 -2.46
CA GLN A 192 8.80 -7.28 -3.44
C GLN A 192 8.93 -6.21 -4.54
N ALA A 193 8.66 -6.58 -5.80
CA ALA A 193 8.78 -5.68 -6.93
C ALA A 193 7.52 -5.67 -7.80
N GLY A 194 6.90 -4.51 -7.98
CA GLY A 194 5.92 -4.31 -9.04
C GLY A 194 4.51 -4.75 -8.74
N VAL A 195 4.14 -4.87 -7.48
CA VAL A 195 2.83 -5.39 -7.07
C VAL A 195 1.76 -4.37 -7.42
N PRO A 196 0.65 -4.80 -8.04
CA PRO A 196 -0.60 -4.06 -7.95
C PRO A 196 -1.00 -4.03 -6.48
N ALA A 197 -1.32 -2.85 -5.97
CA ALA A 197 -1.62 -2.72 -4.56
C ALA A 197 -2.98 -3.32 -4.15
N SER A 198 -3.82 -3.69 -5.12
CA SER A 198 -5.04 -4.47 -4.94
C SER A 198 -4.79 -5.97 -4.79
N GLN A 199 -3.54 -6.44 -4.85
CA GLN A 199 -3.23 -7.86 -4.73
C GLN A 199 -3.62 -8.40 -3.33
N LEU A 200 -4.27 -9.57 -3.33
CA LEU A 200 -4.60 -10.36 -2.15
C LEU A 200 -3.79 -11.67 -2.15
N PRO A 201 -3.51 -12.27 -0.97
CA PRO A 201 -2.87 -13.57 -0.89
C PRO A 201 -3.79 -14.68 -1.38
N ASP A 202 -3.24 -15.65 -2.11
CA ASP A 202 -3.93 -16.90 -2.41
C ASP A 202 -3.93 -17.84 -1.18
N PRO A 203 -4.69 -18.96 -1.19
CA PRO A 203 -4.76 -19.85 -0.03
C PRO A 203 -3.39 -20.37 0.46
N PRO A 204 -2.46 -20.81 -0.42
CA PRO A 204 -1.10 -21.18 0.02
C PRO A 204 -0.34 -20.03 0.70
N ALA A 205 -0.47 -18.79 0.21
CA ALA A 205 0.14 -17.62 0.83
C ALA A 205 -0.50 -17.29 2.19
N ILE A 206 -1.82 -17.46 2.34
CA ILE A 206 -2.52 -17.33 3.63
C ILE A 206 -1.92 -18.32 4.66
N GLU A 207 -1.74 -19.58 4.27
CA GLU A 207 -1.13 -20.60 5.14
C GLU A 207 0.33 -20.27 5.49
N ALA A 208 1.09 -19.70 4.55
CA ALA A 208 2.45 -19.27 4.81
C ALA A 208 2.51 -18.09 5.79
N LEU A 209 1.58 -17.14 5.70
CA LEU A 209 1.46 -16.01 6.63
C LEU A 209 1.18 -16.48 8.05
N TRP A 210 0.20 -17.38 8.24
CA TRP A 210 -0.11 -17.95 9.55
C TRP A 210 1.09 -18.68 10.18
N ARG A 211 1.79 -19.50 9.37
CA ARG A 211 3.02 -20.18 9.81
C ARG A 211 4.13 -19.21 10.19
N ALA A 212 4.33 -18.15 9.40
CA ALA A 212 5.37 -17.15 9.65
C ALA A 212 5.14 -16.38 10.97
N CYS A 213 3.88 -16.16 11.36
CA CYS A 213 3.55 -15.51 12.62
C CYS A 213 3.54 -16.45 13.83
N GLY A 214 3.41 -17.76 13.63
CA GLY A 214 3.30 -18.71 14.73
C GLY A 214 2.06 -18.49 15.60
N ALA A 215 1.00 -17.89 15.07
CA ALA A 215 -0.26 -17.76 15.80
C ALA A 215 -0.95 -19.12 15.95
N GLY A 216 -1.52 -19.36 17.13
CA GLY A 216 -2.17 -20.63 17.46
C GLY A 216 -3.52 -20.81 16.76
N GLU A 217 -3.95 -22.07 16.69
CA GLU A 217 -5.25 -22.50 16.14
C GLU A 217 -6.47 -21.68 16.63
N PRO A 218 -6.56 -21.26 17.91
CA PRO A 218 -7.69 -20.45 18.37
C PRO A 218 -7.85 -19.10 17.64
N ALA A 219 -6.74 -18.42 17.31
CA ALA A 219 -6.80 -17.14 16.60
C ALA A 219 -7.27 -17.33 15.14
N ARG A 220 -6.89 -18.46 14.54
CA ARG A 220 -7.31 -18.83 13.20
C ARG A 220 -8.82 -19.13 13.14
N LEU A 221 -9.32 -19.96 14.05
CA LEU A 221 -10.75 -20.30 14.14
C LEU A 221 -11.61 -19.05 14.41
N HIS A 222 -11.10 -18.13 15.25
CA HIS A 222 -11.72 -16.84 15.45
C HIS A 222 -11.83 -16.06 14.13
N GLY A 223 -10.71 -15.92 13.40
CA GLY A 223 -10.67 -15.24 12.10
C GLY A 223 -11.62 -15.86 11.06
N GLU A 224 -11.74 -17.19 11.02
CA GLU A 224 -12.69 -17.90 10.14
C GLU A 224 -14.15 -17.56 10.48
N THR A 225 -14.48 -17.49 11.77
CA THR A 225 -15.81 -17.10 12.25
C THR A 225 -16.12 -15.64 11.91
N VAL A 226 -15.16 -14.73 12.16
CA VAL A 226 -15.27 -13.31 11.81
C VAL A 226 -15.45 -13.14 10.30
N ALA A 227 -14.70 -13.87 9.48
CA ALA A 227 -14.82 -13.82 8.03
C ALA A 227 -16.22 -14.25 7.53
N ARG A 228 -16.80 -15.29 8.14
CA ARG A 228 -18.17 -15.73 7.82
C ARG A 228 -19.20 -14.63 8.12
N VAL A 229 -19.10 -13.99 9.29
CA VAL A 229 -19.99 -12.89 9.68
C VAL A 229 -19.79 -11.67 8.77
N ALA A 230 -18.54 -11.29 8.50
CA ALA A 230 -18.20 -10.15 7.67
C ALA A 230 -18.73 -10.31 6.23
N VAL A 231 -18.56 -11.48 5.62
CA VAL A 231 -19.07 -11.79 4.27
C VAL A 231 -20.60 -11.76 4.24
N ARG A 232 -21.28 -12.27 5.28
CA ARG A 232 -22.75 -12.20 5.37
C ARG A 232 -23.24 -10.75 5.35
N ILE A 233 -22.65 -9.88 6.17
CA ILE A 233 -23.01 -8.46 6.22
C ILE A 233 -22.67 -7.78 4.89
N CYS A 234 -21.48 -8.04 4.34
CA CYS A 234 -21.01 -7.49 3.07
C CYS A 234 -22.00 -7.79 1.92
N ARG A 235 -22.46 -9.04 1.79
CA ARG A 235 -23.42 -9.45 0.76
C ARG A 235 -24.78 -8.78 0.92
N ARG A 236 -25.24 -8.58 2.15
CA ARG A 236 -26.51 -7.86 2.40
C ARG A 236 -26.41 -6.39 2.03
N LEU A 237 -25.30 -5.74 2.36
CA LEU A 237 -25.05 -4.36 1.94
C LEU A 237 -24.87 -4.23 0.42
N ALA A 238 -24.23 -5.21 -0.22
CA ALA A 238 -24.13 -5.27 -1.67
C ALA A 238 -25.51 -5.42 -2.34
N ALA A 239 -26.39 -6.26 -1.78
CA ALA A 239 -27.79 -6.36 -2.22
C ALA A 239 -28.58 -5.06 -2.01
N ALA A 240 -28.18 -4.23 -1.04
CA ALA A 240 -28.71 -2.89 -0.81
C ALA A 240 -28.02 -1.79 -1.66
N GLY A 241 -27.16 -2.16 -2.61
CA GLY A 241 -26.57 -1.25 -3.60
C GLY A 241 -25.20 -0.67 -3.25
N LEU A 242 -24.53 -1.14 -2.18
CA LEU A 242 -23.14 -0.75 -1.91
C LEU A 242 -22.16 -1.54 -2.76
N VAL A 243 -21.12 -0.86 -3.26
CA VAL A 243 -19.99 -1.51 -3.92
C VAL A 243 -18.92 -1.78 -2.86
N LEU A 244 -18.72 -3.06 -2.53
CA LEU A 244 -17.76 -3.53 -1.54
C LEU A 244 -16.94 -4.68 -2.12
N ASP A 245 -15.68 -4.75 -1.73
CA ASP A 245 -14.78 -5.84 -2.11
C ASP A 245 -14.92 -7.03 -1.14
N GLU A 246 -15.76 -8.01 -1.49
CA GLU A 246 -16.01 -9.19 -0.65
C GLU A 246 -14.74 -9.99 -0.36
N ASP A 247 -13.85 -10.13 -1.35
CA ASP A 247 -12.62 -10.91 -1.20
C ASP A 247 -11.66 -10.22 -0.22
N LEU A 248 -11.54 -8.89 -0.31
CA LEU A 248 -10.78 -8.10 0.66
C LEU A 248 -11.37 -8.23 2.06
N VAL A 249 -12.69 -8.07 2.22
CA VAL A 249 -13.37 -8.20 3.53
C VAL A 249 -13.12 -9.58 4.14
N ARG A 250 -13.32 -10.64 3.36
CA ARG A 250 -13.10 -12.02 3.78
C ARG A 250 -11.66 -12.24 4.22
N THR A 251 -10.70 -11.82 3.40
CA THR A 251 -9.28 -12.06 3.63
C THR A 251 -8.77 -11.25 4.81
N ALA A 252 -9.22 -10.01 4.95
CA ALA A 252 -8.89 -9.15 6.08
C ALA A 252 -9.46 -9.69 7.38
N ALA A 253 -10.72 -10.13 7.39
CA ALA A 253 -11.32 -10.77 8.55
C ALA A 253 -10.61 -12.08 8.93
N LEU A 254 -10.17 -12.87 7.95
CA LEU A 254 -9.39 -14.07 8.22
C LEU A 254 -8.06 -13.73 8.90
N LEU A 255 -7.37 -12.68 8.45
CA LEU A 255 -6.00 -12.34 8.86
C LEU A 255 -5.89 -11.21 9.89
N HIS A 256 -7.00 -10.67 10.42
CA HIS A 256 -6.96 -9.49 11.29
C HIS A 256 -6.15 -9.72 12.58
N ASP A 257 -6.22 -10.96 13.11
CA ASP A 257 -5.56 -11.39 14.33
C ASP A 257 -4.28 -12.20 14.09
N LEU A 258 -3.71 -12.10 12.88
CA LEU A 258 -2.51 -12.84 12.45
C LEU A 258 -1.34 -12.74 13.46
N CYS A 259 -1.19 -11.59 14.12
CA CYS A 259 -0.13 -11.33 15.11
C CYS A 259 -0.65 -11.21 16.55
N ARG A 260 -1.80 -11.79 16.91
CA ARG A 260 -2.51 -11.56 18.19
C ARG A 260 -1.66 -11.69 19.47
N HIS A 261 -0.58 -12.46 19.43
CA HIS A 261 0.33 -12.64 20.57
C HIS A 261 1.31 -11.46 20.78
N GLN A 262 1.38 -10.51 19.85
CA GLN A 262 2.28 -9.37 19.89
C GLN A 262 1.58 -8.12 20.44
N PRO A 263 2.30 -7.22 21.14
CA PRO A 263 1.75 -5.91 21.46
C PRO A 263 1.47 -5.14 20.17
N HIS A 264 0.38 -4.37 20.15
CA HIS A 264 -0.07 -3.65 18.95
C HIS A 264 -0.20 -4.60 17.74
N HIS A 265 -0.85 -5.75 17.95
CA HIS A 265 -1.00 -6.79 16.94
C HIS A 265 -1.58 -6.32 15.61
N PRO A 266 -2.53 -5.35 15.53
CA PRO A 266 -3.03 -4.89 14.23
C PRO A 266 -1.92 -4.27 13.40
N GLN A 267 -1.05 -3.46 14.01
CA GLN A 267 0.08 -2.83 13.34
C GLN A 267 1.22 -3.83 13.05
N ALA A 268 1.39 -4.87 13.88
CA ALA A 268 2.31 -5.96 13.59
C ALA A 268 1.87 -6.77 12.37
N ALA A 269 0.59 -7.18 12.33
CA ALA A 269 0.00 -7.89 11.20
C ALA A 269 0.06 -7.06 9.92
N ALA A 270 -0.34 -5.79 9.97
CA ALA A 270 -0.27 -4.88 8.83
C ALA A 270 1.14 -4.68 8.28
N ARG A 271 2.17 -4.61 9.14
CA ARG A 271 3.58 -4.52 8.70
C ARG A 271 4.00 -5.79 7.96
N LEU A 272 3.67 -6.98 8.47
CA LEU A 272 3.97 -8.23 7.78
C LEU A 272 3.29 -8.27 6.40
N LEU A 273 2.00 -7.95 6.36
CA LEU A 273 1.22 -7.96 5.11
C LEU A 273 1.78 -6.99 4.06
N ARG A 274 2.19 -5.77 4.45
CA ARG A 274 2.83 -4.81 3.52
C ARG A 274 4.19 -5.28 3.03
N ARG A 275 5.00 -5.87 3.90
CA ARG A 275 6.29 -6.48 3.51
C ARG A 275 6.11 -7.63 2.52
N SER A 276 4.97 -8.34 2.59
CA SER A 276 4.56 -9.38 1.65
C SER A 276 3.83 -8.87 0.41
N GLY A 277 3.65 -7.54 0.27
CA GLY A 277 3.03 -6.91 -0.90
C GLY A 277 1.51 -6.72 -0.84
N TYR A 278 0.86 -7.07 0.28
CA TYR A 278 -0.60 -7.00 0.43
C TYR A 278 -1.05 -5.68 1.07
N PHE A 279 -0.82 -4.58 0.36
CA PHE A 279 -0.95 -3.21 0.90
C PHE A 279 -2.38 -2.82 1.29
N ARG A 280 -3.36 -3.05 0.41
CA ARG A 280 -4.77 -2.73 0.70
C ARG A 280 -5.31 -3.59 1.86
N LEU A 281 -4.97 -4.87 1.87
CA LEU A 281 -5.30 -5.80 2.96
C LEU A 281 -4.71 -5.33 4.30
N ALA A 282 -3.45 -4.92 4.30
CA ALA A 282 -2.78 -4.44 5.51
C ALA A 282 -3.44 -3.19 6.11
N ALA A 283 -3.96 -2.29 5.29
CA ALA A 283 -4.63 -1.08 5.76
C ALA A 283 -5.93 -1.40 6.51
N VAL A 284 -6.75 -2.30 5.95
CA VAL A 284 -7.96 -2.81 6.60
C VAL A 284 -7.61 -3.49 7.92
N VAL A 285 -6.58 -4.34 7.93
CA VAL A 285 -6.12 -5.04 9.14
C VAL A 285 -5.55 -4.07 10.18
N ALA A 286 -4.89 -2.97 9.79
CA ALA A 286 -4.30 -2.04 10.73
C ALA A 286 -5.32 -1.29 11.60
N LEU A 287 -6.56 -1.16 11.13
CA LEU A 287 -7.59 -0.30 11.73
C LEU A 287 -8.73 -1.07 12.42
N HIS A 288 -8.72 -2.40 12.36
CA HIS A 288 -9.83 -3.25 12.84
C HIS A 288 -10.14 -3.18 14.36
N GLU A 289 -9.23 -2.65 15.19
CA GLU A 289 -9.44 -2.59 16.65
C GLU A 289 -10.05 -1.26 17.13
N GLU A 290 -9.49 -0.13 16.69
CA GLU A 290 -9.93 1.21 17.13
C GLU A 290 -11.13 1.72 16.34
N GLY A 291 -11.20 1.33 15.06
CA GLY A 291 -12.20 1.81 14.11
C GLY A 291 -12.07 3.28 13.74
N ASP A 292 -12.64 3.65 12.59
CA ASP A 292 -12.77 5.03 12.13
C ASP A 292 -14.18 5.58 12.40
N ASP A 293 -14.40 6.87 12.19
CA ASP A 293 -15.73 7.48 12.28
C ASP A 293 -16.47 7.33 10.93
N TRP A 294 -17.03 6.14 10.70
CA TRP A 294 -17.72 5.82 9.45
C TRP A 294 -19.04 6.59 9.29
N HIS A 295 -19.23 7.15 8.09
CA HIS A 295 -20.49 7.75 7.65
C HIS A 295 -21.25 6.81 6.68
N GLU A 296 -20.52 5.88 6.05
CA GLU A 296 -21.03 4.80 5.22
C GLU A 296 -20.20 3.53 5.51
N PRO A 297 -20.79 2.32 5.46
CA PRO A 297 -20.02 1.08 5.62
C PRO A 297 -18.98 0.92 4.51
N ASN A 298 -17.77 0.52 4.90
CA ASN A 298 -16.68 0.14 3.99
C ASN A 298 -16.03 -1.17 4.47
N GLU A 299 -15.01 -1.67 3.76
CA GLU A 299 -14.39 -2.96 4.07
C GLU A 299 -13.74 -2.99 5.46
N GLU A 300 -13.14 -1.88 5.89
CA GLU A 300 -12.59 -1.70 7.25
C GLU A 300 -13.66 -1.81 8.32
N GLY A 301 -14.73 -1.03 8.19
CA GLY A 301 -15.85 -1.05 9.12
C GLY A 301 -16.49 -2.43 9.21
N LEU A 302 -16.58 -3.15 8.10
CA LEU A 302 -17.13 -4.51 8.08
C LEU A 302 -16.29 -5.49 8.89
N VAL A 303 -14.97 -5.46 8.76
CA VAL A 303 -14.07 -6.30 9.56
C VAL A 303 -14.14 -5.91 11.04
N PHE A 304 -14.12 -4.60 11.34
CA PHE A 304 -14.28 -4.10 12.71
C PHE A 304 -15.59 -4.58 13.34
N LEU A 305 -16.72 -4.39 12.65
CA LEU A 305 -18.06 -4.76 13.13
C LEU A 305 -18.19 -6.27 13.30
N ALA A 306 -17.76 -7.04 12.31
CA ALA A 306 -17.83 -8.49 12.35
C ALA A 306 -17.00 -9.07 13.49
N ASP A 307 -15.80 -8.52 13.75
CA ASP A 307 -15.05 -8.87 14.94
C ASP A 307 -15.93 -8.64 16.18
N LYS A 308 -16.49 -7.44 16.39
CA LYS A 308 -17.31 -7.14 17.59
C LYS A 308 -18.60 -7.99 17.72
N LEU A 309 -19.06 -8.62 16.64
CA LEU A 309 -20.19 -9.55 16.64
C LEU A 309 -19.78 -11.01 16.85
N VAL A 310 -18.49 -11.28 17.06
CA VAL A 310 -17.94 -12.60 17.37
C VAL A 310 -17.21 -12.53 18.71
N GLN A 311 -17.38 -13.55 19.53
CA GLN A 311 -16.55 -13.73 20.72
C GLN A 311 -16.08 -15.17 20.75
N GLU A 312 -14.77 -15.35 20.95
CA GLU A 312 -14.11 -16.67 20.80
C GLU A 312 -14.36 -17.21 19.39
N CYS A 313 -15.27 -18.16 19.19
CA CYS A 313 -15.64 -18.65 17.86
C CYS A 313 -17.17 -18.68 17.65
N GLU A 314 -17.92 -17.89 18.42
CA GLU A 314 -19.38 -17.84 18.37
C GLU A 314 -19.90 -16.42 18.09
N GLU A 315 -21.03 -16.33 17.41
CA GLU A 315 -21.71 -15.05 17.18
C GLU A 315 -22.32 -14.53 18.49
N THR A 316 -22.27 -13.22 18.68
CA THR A 316 -22.79 -12.54 19.87
C THR A 316 -23.30 -11.14 19.53
N THR A 317 -23.85 -10.43 20.51
CA THR A 317 -24.23 -9.03 20.34
C THR A 317 -23.10 -8.11 20.81
N ILE A 318 -23.02 -6.92 20.22
CA ILE A 318 -22.03 -5.89 20.61
C ILE A 318 -22.13 -5.62 22.12
N LEU A 319 -23.34 -5.41 22.63
CA LEU A 319 -23.56 -5.16 24.06
C LEU A 319 -23.07 -6.31 24.95
N ALA A 320 -23.35 -7.57 24.57
CA ALA A 320 -22.91 -8.73 25.35
C ALA A 320 -21.37 -8.88 25.35
N ARG A 321 -20.71 -8.72 24.20
CA ARG A 321 -19.24 -8.76 24.11
C ARG A 321 -18.59 -7.63 24.92
N PHE A 322 -19.12 -6.42 24.84
CA PHE A 322 -18.56 -5.26 25.54
C PHE A 322 -18.82 -5.33 27.06
N ALA A 323 -19.96 -5.87 27.50
CA ALA A 323 -20.22 -6.09 28.93
C ALA A 323 -19.15 -6.97 29.60
N LYS A 324 -18.77 -8.10 28.96
CA LYS A 324 -17.73 -9.01 29.47
C LYS A 324 -16.32 -8.42 29.52
N SER A 325 -16.05 -7.37 28.74
CA SER A 325 -14.73 -6.73 28.68
C SER A 325 -14.64 -5.45 29.50
N ARG A 326 -15.77 -4.89 29.96
CA ARG A 326 -15.82 -3.67 30.77
C ARG A 326 -15.03 -3.82 32.06
N ASP A 327 -15.16 -4.95 32.76
CA ASP A 327 -14.49 -5.20 34.05
C ASP A 327 -12.95 -5.24 33.96
N LYS A 328 -12.41 -5.36 32.74
CA LYS A 328 -10.96 -5.29 32.47
C LYS A 328 -10.44 -3.85 32.40
N CYS A 329 -11.33 -2.86 32.28
CA CYS A 329 -10.98 -1.44 32.16
C CYS A 329 -10.82 -0.80 33.55
N ARG A 330 -9.58 -0.75 34.05
CA ARG A 330 -9.28 -0.32 35.43
C ARG A 330 -8.89 1.15 35.58
N THR A 331 -8.72 1.88 34.48
CA THR A 331 -8.37 3.32 34.50
C THR A 331 -9.44 4.15 33.77
N PRO A 332 -9.59 5.44 34.09
CA PRO A 332 -10.51 6.33 33.38
C PRO A 332 -10.24 6.37 31.87
N GLU A 333 -8.97 6.35 31.45
CA GLU A 333 -8.57 6.36 30.06
C GLU A 333 -8.98 5.06 29.34
N ALA A 334 -8.79 3.92 30.01
CA ALA A 334 -9.19 2.61 29.48
C ALA A 334 -10.72 2.50 29.35
N LEU A 335 -11.47 3.02 30.32
CA LEU A 335 -12.93 3.07 30.27
C LEU A 335 -13.42 3.98 29.14
N ALA A 336 -12.86 5.19 29.01
CA ALA A 336 -13.21 6.10 27.93
C ALA A 336 -12.88 5.50 26.55
N ALA A 337 -11.76 4.78 26.41
CA ALA A 337 -11.41 4.07 25.18
C ALA A 337 -12.35 2.89 24.88
N HIS A 338 -12.82 2.18 25.91
CA HIS A 338 -13.82 1.12 25.78
C HIS A 338 -15.17 1.69 25.33
N GLU A 339 -15.64 2.77 25.95
CA GLU A 339 -16.90 3.45 25.59
C GLU A 339 -16.86 4.01 24.17
N ARG A 340 -15.75 4.64 23.75
CA ARG A 340 -15.58 5.09 22.37
C ARG A 340 -15.73 3.95 21.36
N ARG A 341 -15.08 2.80 21.62
CA ARG A 341 -15.17 1.62 20.77
C ARG A 341 -16.58 1.03 20.74
N LEU A 342 -17.28 1.01 21.88
CA LEU A 342 -18.67 0.56 21.97
C LEU A 342 -19.58 1.44 21.12
N ASN A 343 -19.49 2.76 21.31
CA ASN A 343 -20.32 3.73 20.59
C ASN A 343 -20.08 3.66 19.07
N ARG A 344 -18.82 3.52 18.63
CA ARG A 344 -18.49 3.30 17.22
C ARG A 344 -19.12 2.03 16.67
N ALA A 345 -19.02 0.92 17.39
CA ALA A 345 -19.59 -0.36 16.98
C ALA A 345 -21.12 -0.30 16.86
N LEU A 346 -21.81 0.26 17.85
CA LEU A 346 -23.26 0.44 17.82
C LEU A 346 -23.70 1.37 16.69
N ARG A 347 -22.99 2.49 16.47
CA ARG A 347 -23.28 3.42 15.38
C ARG A 347 -23.13 2.74 14.02
N LEU A 348 -22.03 2.01 13.80
CA LEU A 348 -21.82 1.31 12.54
C LEU A 348 -22.87 0.20 12.33
N GLU A 349 -23.21 -0.55 13.39
CA GLU A 349 -24.29 -1.54 13.34
C GLU A 349 -25.61 -0.91 12.89
N GLN A 350 -25.97 0.24 13.47
CA GLN A 350 -27.18 0.98 13.12
C GLN A 350 -27.16 1.45 11.66
N ILE A 351 -26.03 1.98 11.19
CA ILE A 351 -25.86 2.39 9.78
C ILE A 351 -26.06 1.19 8.85
N CYS A 352 -25.45 0.05 9.14
CA CYS A 352 -25.60 -1.16 8.34
C CYS A 352 -27.06 -1.64 8.32
N ARG A 353 -27.73 -1.71 9.48
CA ARG A 353 -29.14 -2.11 9.60
C ARG A 353 -30.08 -1.18 8.84
N ALA A 354 -29.85 0.13 8.91
CA ALA A 354 -30.66 1.11 8.20
C ALA A 354 -30.65 0.88 6.67
N ARG A 355 -29.51 0.41 6.13
CA ARG A 355 -29.38 0.11 4.70
C ARG A 355 -29.97 -1.25 4.31
N THR A 356 -29.90 -2.24 5.18
CA THR A 356 -30.36 -3.60 4.89
C THR A 356 -31.81 -3.87 5.29
N GLY A 357 -32.55 -2.86 5.76
CA GLY A 357 -33.91 -3.05 6.26
C GLY A 357 -33.98 -3.80 7.60
N GLY A 358 -32.94 -3.69 8.43
CA GLY A 358 -32.90 -4.19 9.80
C GLY A 358 -32.11 -5.49 10.01
N ALA A 359 -31.72 -6.20 8.95
CA ALA A 359 -31.08 -7.52 9.03
C ALA A 359 -29.55 -7.46 8.84
N LEU A 360 -28.75 -8.05 9.74
CA LEU A 360 -27.29 -8.25 9.61
C LEU A 360 -26.86 -9.72 9.52
#